data_AF-A0A7S2BCA1-F1
#
_entry.id   AF-A0A7S2BCA1-F1
#
_cell.length_a   1.000
_cell.length_b   1.000
_cell.length_c   1.000
_cell.angle_alpha   90.00
_cell.angle_beta   90.00
_cell.angle_gamma   90.00
#
_symmetry.space_group_name_H-M   'P 1'
#
loop_
_entity.id
_entity.type
_entity.pdbx_description
1 polymer ?
#
loop_
_entity_poly.entity_id
_entity_poly.type
_entity_poly.pdbx_seq_one_letter_code
_entity_poly.pdbx_strand_id
1 'polypeptide(L)'
;AAAEAAKAASAHLPEGVAGAAPPDEPAQGTPGSTRLQLRLAEGCEPRTLVRRFMGTDKVKGVFAVVVAANPEAATREFVLQTSYPTADIKPLAEQTLDEAKLANASIAMRWASS
;
A
#
# COMPACT_ATOMS: atom_id res chain seq x y z
N ALA A 1 19.77 20.75 5.83
CA ALA A 1 18.91 20.25 6.93
C ALA A 1 17.55 19.73 6.44
N ALA A 2 16.85 20.39 5.50
CA ALA A 2 15.53 19.91 5.04
C ALA A 2 15.53 18.55 4.29
N ALA A 3 16.63 18.16 3.67
CA ALA A 3 16.74 16.89 2.94
C ALA A 3 16.84 15.64 3.85
N GLU A 4 17.23 15.78 5.13
CA GLU A 4 17.35 14.64 6.04
C GLU A 4 16.01 14.22 6.66
N ALA A 5 15.11 15.18 6.94
CA ALA A 5 13.80 14.87 7.51
C ALA A 5 12.91 14.07 6.53
N ALA A 6 13.00 14.35 5.23
CA ALA A 6 12.30 13.58 4.20
C ALA A 6 12.85 12.14 4.07
N LYS A 7 14.14 11.92 4.37
CA LYS A 7 14.79 10.61 4.28
C LYS A 7 14.44 9.71 5.47
N ALA A 8 14.32 10.27 6.68
CA ALA A 8 13.87 9.54 7.86
C ALA A 8 12.37 9.21 7.81
N ALA A 9 11.55 10.13 7.31
CA ALA A 9 10.10 9.96 7.18
C ALA A 9 9.68 8.91 6.14
N SER A 10 10.58 8.39 5.31
CA SER A 10 10.26 7.39 4.27
C SER A 10 10.89 6.01 4.52
N ALA A 11 11.62 5.81 5.61
CA ALA A 11 12.30 4.55 5.90
C ALA A 11 11.31 3.38 6.17
N HIS A 12 10.08 3.70 6.61
CA HIS A 12 9.03 2.70 6.78
C HIS A 12 8.41 2.26 5.44
N LEU A 13 8.50 3.08 4.40
CA LEU A 13 7.99 2.76 3.07
C LEU A 13 8.95 1.84 2.30
N PRO A 14 8.44 1.04 1.36
CA PRO A 14 9.29 0.37 0.37
C PRO A 14 10.06 1.37 -0.47
N GLU A 15 11.24 0.96 -0.94
CA GLU A 15 12.10 1.81 -1.76
C GLU A 15 11.38 2.24 -3.05
N GLY A 16 11.48 3.53 -3.39
CA GLY A 16 10.83 4.10 -4.56
C GLY A 16 9.34 4.43 -4.40
N VAL A 17 8.72 4.25 -3.22
CA VAL A 17 7.31 4.67 -2.99
C VAL A 17 7.21 6.16 -2.65
N ALA A 18 8.18 6.71 -1.93
CA ALA A 18 8.18 8.11 -1.54
C ALA A 18 8.36 9.02 -2.78
N GLY A 19 7.23 9.49 -3.32
CA GLY A 19 7.17 10.33 -4.52
C GLY A 19 6.77 9.59 -5.81
N ALA A 20 6.52 8.28 -5.77
CA ALA A 20 5.94 7.57 -6.90
C ALA A 20 4.43 7.80 -6.98
N ALA A 21 3.94 7.98 -8.21
CA ALA A 21 2.51 7.97 -8.46
C ALA A 21 1.94 6.56 -8.17
N PRO A 22 0.74 6.45 -7.57
CA PRO A 22 0.07 5.17 -7.44
C PRO A 22 -0.19 4.55 -8.82
N PRO A 23 -0.20 3.22 -8.95
CA PRO A 23 -0.54 2.55 -10.20
C PRO A 23 -1.95 2.96 -10.67
N ASP A 24 -2.13 3.03 -11.99
CA ASP A 24 -3.41 3.30 -12.61
C ASP A 24 -4.45 2.26 -12.22
N GLU A 25 -5.67 2.70 -11.90
CA GLU A 25 -6.74 1.78 -11.56
C GLU A 25 -7.35 1.19 -12.85
N PRO A 26 -7.27 -0.13 -13.08
CA PRO A 26 -7.86 -0.73 -14.26
C PRO A 26 -9.40 -0.69 -14.19
N ALA A 27 -10.02 -0.58 -15.37
CA ALA A 27 -11.47 -0.58 -15.49
C ALA A 27 -12.07 -1.90 -14.99
N GLN A 28 -13.32 -1.84 -14.51
CA GLN A 28 -14.04 -3.05 -14.10
C GLN A 28 -14.13 -4.05 -15.27
N GLY A 29 -13.85 -5.32 -14.99
CA GLY A 29 -13.88 -6.38 -16.00
C GLY A 29 -12.60 -6.54 -16.81
N THR A 30 -11.56 -5.75 -16.53
CA THR A 30 -10.26 -5.92 -17.21
C THR A 30 -9.67 -7.30 -16.87
N PRO A 31 -9.35 -8.14 -17.86
CA PRO A 31 -8.73 -9.45 -17.62
C PRO A 31 -7.40 -9.31 -16.87
N GLY A 32 -7.18 -10.16 -15.85
CA GLY A 32 -5.97 -10.09 -15.03
C GLY A 32 -5.95 -8.97 -13.99
N SER A 33 -7.03 -8.18 -13.88
CA SER A 33 -7.18 -7.25 -12.76
C SER A 33 -7.62 -7.97 -11.48
N THR A 34 -7.23 -7.41 -10.34
CA THR A 34 -7.60 -7.86 -9.01
C THR A 34 -8.08 -6.70 -8.17
N ARG A 35 -8.91 -6.98 -7.16
CA ARG A 35 -9.51 -5.96 -6.30
C ARG A 35 -8.94 -6.07 -4.90
N LEU A 36 -8.22 -5.06 -4.42
CA LEU A 36 -7.77 -5.02 -3.02
C LEU A 36 -8.70 -4.17 -2.17
N GLN A 37 -9.00 -4.68 -0.99
CA GLN A 37 -9.66 -3.90 0.06
C GLN A 37 -8.61 -3.45 1.06
N LEU A 38 -8.35 -2.14 1.10
CA LEU A 38 -7.41 -1.49 2.01
C LEU A 38 -8.20 -0.92 3.19
N ARG A 39 -8.08 -1.53 4.36
CA ARG A 39 -8.63 -0.99 5.60
C ARG A 39 -7.60 -0.02 6.19
N LEU A 40 -7.87 1.27 6.10
CA LEU A 40 -6.97 2.28 6.65
C LEU A 40 -7.02 2.28 8.18
N ALA A 41 -5.99 2.82 8.81
CA ALA A 41 -5.91 2.90 10.26
C ALA A 41 -7.02 3.82 10.84
N GLU A 42 -7.30 3.68 12.13
CA GLU A 42 -8.27 4.55 12.81
C GLU A 42 -7.85 6.02 12.69
N GLY A 43 -8.83 6.90 12.48
CA GLY A 43 -8.61 8.32 12.18
C GLY A 43 -8.29 8.65 10.72
N CYS A 44 -8.07 7.65 9.86
CA CYS A 44 -7.88 7.88 8.42
C CYS A 44 -9.23 7.95 7.68
N GLU A 45 -9.34 8.89 6.74
CA GLU A 45 -10.48 9.01 5.85
C GLU A 45 -10.05 8.81 4.39
N PRO A 46 -10.71 7.92 3.61
CA PRO A 46 -11.78 7.01 4.02
C PRO A 46 -11.26 5.79 4.81
N ARG A 47 -12.01 5.31 5.82
CA ARG A 47 -11.65 4.14 6.65
C ARG A 47 -11.38 2.86 5.85
N THR A 48 -12.07 2.68 4.72
CA THR A 48 -11.84 1.55 3.83
C THR A 48 -11.79 2.07 2.40
N LEU A 49 -10.67 1.82 1.75
CA LEU A 49 -10.43 2.15 0.36
C LEU A 49 -10.41 0.84 -0.43
N VAL A 50 -11.26 0.76 -1.46
CA VAL A 50 -11.26 -0.36 -2.38
C VAL A 50 -10.67 0.12 -3.69
N ARG A 51 -9.58 -0.49 -4.14
CA ARG A 51 -8.98 -0.20 -5.46
C ARG A 51 -8.78 -1.47 -6.25
N ARG A 52 -8.77 -1.31 -7.57
CA ARG A 52 -8.35 -2.36 -8.50
C ARG A 52 -6.90 -2.15 -8.87
N PHE A 53 -6.22 -3.25 -9.15
CA PHE A 53 -4.84 -3.32 -9.59
C PHE A 53 -4.74 -4.37 -10.69
N MET A 54 -3.71 -4.31 -11.52
CA MET A 54 -3.32 -5.46 -12.35
C MET A 54 -2.60 -6.48 -11.48
N GLY A 55 -2.77 -7.77 -11.76
CA GLY A 55 -2.01 -8.83 -11.09
C GLY A 55 -0.50 -8.68 -11.26
N THR A 56 -0.08 -8.03 -12.36
CA THR A 56 1.32 -7.70 -12.67
C THR A 56 1.86 -6.49 -11.91
N ASP A 57 1.00 -5.71 -11.23
CA ASP A 57 1.45 -4.57 -10.44
C ASP A 57 2.28 -5.05 -9.26
N LYS A 58 3.27 -4.25 -8.87
CA LYS A 58 4.12 -4.55 -7.72
C LYS A 58 3.39 -4.24 -6.42
N VAL A 59 3.64 -5.03 -5.38
CA VAL A 59 3.05 -4.83 -4.04
C VAL A 59 3.37 -3.44 -3.49
N LYS A 60 4.54 -2.86 -3.81
CA LYS A 60 4.87 -1.48 -3.44
C LYS A 60 3.88 -0.43 -3.97
N GLY A 61 3.19 -0.71 -5.07
CA GLY A 61 2.12 0.15 -5.58
C GLY A 61 0.94 0.29 -4.62
N VAL A 62 0.70 -0.73 -3.77
CA VAL A 62 -0.32 -0.66 -2.71
C VAL A 62 0.05 0.39 -1.67
N PHE A 63 1.32 0.49 -1.31
CA PHE A 63 1.82 1.52 -0.39
C PHE A 63 1.67 2.92 -0.99
N ALA A 64 1.96 3.08 -2.29
CA ALA A 64 1.76 4.34 -3.00
C ALA A 64 0.29 4.77 -3.00
N VAL A 65 -0.65 3.83 -3.18
CA VAL A 65 -2.09 4.11 -3.07
C VAL A 65 -2.48 4.57 -1.67
N VAL A 66 -1.95 3.94 -0.62
CA VAL A 66 -2.22 4.34 0.76
C VAL A 66 -1.69 5.74 1.05
N VAL A 67 -0.47 6.06 0.60
CA VAL A 67 0.12 7.39 0.75
C VAL A 67 -0.64 8.46 -0.03
N ALA A 68 -1.10 8.13 -1.24
CA ALA A 68 -1.90 9.04 -2.06
C ALA A 68 -3.29 9.31 -1.46
N ALA A 69 -3.90 8.30 -0.83
CA ALA A 69 -5.20 8.41 -0.18
C ALA A 69 -5.11 9.06 1.21
N ASN A 70 -4.03 8.81 1.94
CA ASN A 70 -3.76 9.40 3.24
C ASN A 70 -2.34 10.00 3.28
N PRO A 71 -2.20 11.32 3.09
CA PRO A 71 -0.89 11.97 3.08
C PRO A 71 -0.16 11.89 4.43
N GLU A 72 -0.85 11.64 5.56
CA GLU A 72 -0.18 11.36 6.83
C GLU A 72 0.66 10.09 6.76
N ALA A 73 0.31 9.12 5.92
CA ALA A 73 1.08 7.90 5.73
C ALA A 73 2.45 8.17 5.06
N ALA A 74 2.63 9.33 4.41
CA ALA A 74 3.91 9.75 3.88
C ALA A 74 4.93 10.10 4.97
N THR A 75 4.46 10.55 6.14
CA THR A 75 5.33 11.06 7.22
C THR A 75 5.29 10.21 8.47
N ARG A 76 4.21 9.46 8.67
CA ARG A 76 4.00 8.61 9.83
C ARG A 76 4.19 7.15 9.47
N GLU A 77 4.94 6.45 10.31
CA GLU A 77 5.24 5.04 10.10
C GLU A 77 3.97 4.18 10.20
N PHE A 78 3.80 3.28 9.22
CA PHE A 78 2.69 2.34 9.17
C PHE A 78 3.13 0.99 8.62
N VAL A 79 2.32 -0.02 8.93
CA VAL A 79 2.50 -1.39 8.45
C VAL A 79 1.25 -1.81 7.71
N LEU A 80 1.42 -2.49 6.58
CA LEU A 80 0.35 -3.11 5.81
C LEU A 80 0.40 -4.61 6.01
N GLN A 81 -0.72 -5.21 6.41
CA GLN A 81 -0.79 -6.63 6.68
C GLN A 81 -1.99 -7.27 5.97
N THR A 82 -1.83 -8.48 5.44
CA THR A 82 -2.96 -9.28 4.98
C THR A 82 -3.85 -9.66 6.16
N SER A 83 -5.13 -9.93 5.88
CA SER A 83 -6.08 -10.36 6.92
C SER A 83 -6.12 -11.88 7.11
N TYR A 84 -5.69 -12.68 6.13
CA TYR A 84 -5.63 -14.14 6.24
C TYR A 84 -4.72 -14.79 5.18
N PRO A 85 -3.63 -15.49 5.57
CA PRO A 85 -3.00 -15.42 6.89
C PRO A 85 -2.52 -14.00 7.19
N THR A 86 -2.44 -13.61 8.46
CA THR A 86 -1.93 -12.28 8.82
C THR A 86 -0.43 -12.23 8.62
N ALA A 87 0.03 -11.50 7.61
CA ALA A 87 1.44 -11.35 7.27
C ALA A 87 1.73 -9.91 6.82
N ASP A 88 2.92 -9.42 7.13
CA ASP A 88 3.40 -8.14 6.63
C ASP A 88 3.70 -8.23 5.13
N ILE A 89 3.20 -7.26 4.35
CA ILE A 89 3.38 -7.25 2.89
C ILE A 89 4.60 -6.43 2.44
N LYS A 90 5.25 -5.70 3.35
CA LYS A 90 6.47 -4.92 3.01
C LYS A 90 7.60 -5.79 2.42
N PRO A 91 7.91 -7.00 2.92
CA PRO A 91 8.95 -7.86 2.34
C PRO A 91 8.61 -8.33 0.91
N LEU A 92 7.35 -8.24 0.51
CA LEU A 92 6.85 -8.62 -0.80
C LEU A 92 6.83 -7.44 -1.78
N ALA A 93 7.35 -6.26 -1.40
CA ALA A 93 7.26 -5.01 -2.16
C ALA A 93 7.67 -5.13 -3.64
N GLU A 94 8.71 -5.90 -3.94
CA GLU A 94 9.25 -6.11 -5.29
C GLU A 94 8.57 -7.26 -6.05
N GLN A 95 7.71 -8.03 -5.40
CA GLN A 95 6.89 -9.06 -6.04
C GLN A 95 5.65 -8.43 -6.67
N THR A 96 5.11 -9.10 -7.68
CA THR A 96 3.79 -8.76 -8.22
C THR A 96 2.68 -9.19 -7.26
N LEU A 97 1.49 -8.60 -7.40
CA LEU A 97 0.33 -8.98 -6.60
C LEU A 97 -0.05 -10.46 -6.79
N ASP A 98 0.17 -11.01 -7.99
CA ASP A 98 -0.06 -12.42 -8.28
C ASP A 98 0.96 -13.34 -7.58
N GLU A 99 2.26 -13.02 -7.67
CA GLU A 99 3.35 -13.74 -6.99
C GLU A 99 3.16 -13.73 -5.46
N ALA A 100 2.76 -12.58 -4.92
CA ALA A 100 2.47 -12.39 -3.50
C ALA A 100 1.14 -13.02 -3.05
N LYS A 101 0.36 -13.63 -3.96
CA LYS A 101 -0.95 -14.22 -3.71
C LYS A 101 -1.95 -13.26 -3.05
N LEU A 102 -1.89 -11.99 -3.44
CA LEU A 102 -2.74 -10.93 -2.90
C LEU A 102 -4.04 -10.75 -3.70
N ALA A 103 -4.37 -11.66 -4.62
CA ALA A 103 -5.58 -11.54 -5.42
C ALA A 103 -6.84 -11.48 -4.53
N ASN A 104 -7.65 -10.43 -4.69
CA ASN A 104 -8.84 -10.17 -3.89
C ASN A 104 -8.60 -10.02 -2.38
N ALA A 105 -7.36 -9.74 -1.97
CA ALA A 105 -6.99 -9.69 -0.57
C ALA A 105 -7.53 -8.46 0.16
N SER A 106 -7.78 -8.64 1.45
CA SER A 106 -8.02 -7.54 2.40
C SER A 106 -6.72 -7.20 3.14
N ILE A 107 -6.21 -6.00 2.89
CA ILE A 107 -5.01 -5.45 3.52
C ILE A 107 -5.43 -4.48 4.62
N ALA A 108 -4.97 -4.69 5.84
CA ALA A 108 -5.15 -3.77 6.96
C ALA A 108 -3.90 -2.91 7.13
N MET A 109 -4.10 -1.59 7.18
CA MET A 109 -3.11 -0.62 7.60
C MET A 109 -3.23 -0.41 9.09
N ARG A 110 -2.10 -0.39 9.78
CA ARG A 110 -1.99 0.07 11.16
C ARG A 110 -0.84 1.05 11.28
N TRP A 111 -1.02 2.08 12.09
CA TRP A 111 0.10 2.92 12.51
C TRP A 111 1.09 2.06 13.29
N ALA A 112 2.38 2.17 12.97
CA ALA A 112 3.40 1.67 13.86
C ALA A 112 3.30 2.52 15.13
N SER A 113 3.10 1.89 16.28
CA SER A 113 3.19 2.63 17.54
C SER A 113 4.64 3.08 17.65
N SER A 114 4.84 4.39 17.68
CA SER A 114 6.06 4.98 18.20
C SER A 114 6.28 4.57 19.65
#